data_AF-A0A257GZ42-F1
#
_entry.id   AF-A0A257GZ42-F1
#
_cell.length_a   1.000
_cell.length_b   1.000
_cell.length_c   1.000
_cell.angle_alpha   90.00
_cell.angle_beta   90.00
_cell.angle_gamma   90.00
#
_symmetry.space_group_name_H-M   'P 1'
#
loop_
_entity.id
_entity.type
_entity.pdbx_description
1 polymer ?
#
loop_
_entity_poly.entity_id
_entity_poly.type
_entity_poly.pdbx_seq_one_letter_code
_entity_poly.pdbx_strand_id
1 'polypeptide(L)'
;WIAKAGAIVNEVEGARSGAPKVSGAVKAGTFQNCAGGFTPWGTYLTAEENFNNQFFTSDKASPALTEAQADGAFVVDQSIFRYDNVWRLGGPSQFDLSRNPHGPSLYGWIVEIDPYDPDWRPHKHTALGRKCNECATTVLSKTNKAVVYTGDDSNNQFVYKFVSRDQFDPTNRIANRSLLTHGTLYAARLEADGTGRWIALTAAAANRAPRGPNDLPFADEGDVMVRCREAALRLGATKMDRPEDVESPTDGSFRGTGTVFVMCTGNLSDSGRAGNVANPRRKTIAGDGLERNFQGHIVRFEEARQDPAALTFTWDIFAVAGDPSAEVAPVTNLEGQVVNVSSWHNGKPTTTGDRFAMPDNITFDHRKFCWITTDGTPDTFPCNDGVYVLPTVGKGPRPVKRFLTVPVGAECCGPLLAWDQKTFFCGVQHVGAESTKGQNFRGEPGGPYSNFPNGGWPRDSVIFVRRQDGGIVGT
;
A
#
# COMPACT_ATOMS: atom_id res chain seq x y z
N TRP A 1 12.95 10.61 18.87
CA TRP A 1 12.77 9.15 18.89
C TRP A 1 13.64 8.41 17.86
N ILE A 2 13.48 8.64 16.55
CA ILE A 2 14.23 7.95 15.47
C ILE A 2 15.76 7.96 15.69
N ALA A 3 16.35 9.11 16.02
CA ALA A 3 17.80 9.19 16.25
C ALA A 3 18.27 8.29 17.40
N LYS A 4 17.49 8.22 18.49
CA LYS A 4 17.74 7.32 19.62
C LYS A 4 17.60 5.85 19.19
N ALA A 5 16.57 5.55 18.39
CA ALA A 5 16.38 4.20 17.84
C ALA A 5 17.57 3.75 17.00
N GLY A 6 18.08 4.63 16.12
CA GLY A 6 19.24 4.34 15.27
C GLY A 6 20.49 4.04 16.10
N ALA A 7 20.73 4.80 17.18
CA ALA A 7 21.82 4.52 18.10
C ALA A 7 21.71 3.13 18.75
N ILE A 8 20.50 2.73 19.17
CA ILE A 8 20.26 1.42 19.79
C ILE A 8 20.43 0.28 18.78
N VAL A 9 19.89 0.40 17.56
CA VAL A 9 20.08 -0.65 16.54
C VAL A 9 21.56 -0.82 16.21
N ASN A 10 22.31 0.28 16.10
CA ASN A 10 23.76 0.21 15.87
C ASN A 10 24.51 -0.52 17.01
N GLU A 11 24.09 -0.34 18.26
CA GLU A 11 24.64 -1.06 19.41
C GLU A 11 24.30 -2.56 19.34
N VAL A 12 23.04 -2.89 19.05
CA VAL A 12 22.53 -4.27 19.05
C VAL A 12 23.05 -5.10 17.88
N GLU A 13 23.14 -4.53 16.68
CA GLU A 13 23.61 -5.27 15.50
C GLU A 13 25.11 -5.57 15.56
N GLY A 14 25.90 -4.75 16.28
CA GLY A 14 27.36 -4.83 16.29
C GLY A 14 27.96 -4.63 14.89
N ALA A 15 29.27 -4.39 14.80
CA ALA A 15 29.95 -4.27 13.52
C ALA A 15 30.05 -5.64 12.82
N ARG A 16 28.97 -6.14 12.20
CA ARG A 16 28.97 -7.40 11.42
C ARG A 16 29.92 -7.39 10.21
N SER A 17 30.50 -6.23 9.87
CA SER A 17 31.86 -6.08 9.33
C SER A 17 32.18 -4.60 9.11
N GLY A 18 33.32 -4.12 9.64
CA GLY A 18 33.80 -2.73 9.50
C GLY A 18 33.04 -1.70 10.35
N ALA A 19 33.64 -0.52 10.57
CA ALA A 19 33.19 0.40 11.62
C ALA A 19 31.81 1.03 11.35
N PRO A 20 30.87 0.88 12.30
CA PRO A 20 30.14 2.04 12.80
C PRO A 20 30.20 2.09 14.34
N LYS A 21 30.62 3.22 14.88
CA LYS A 21 30.45 3.58 16.30
C LYS A 21 29.95 5.02 16.45
N VAL A 22 29.26 5.53 15.41
CA VAL A 22 29.01 6.97 15.11
C VAL A 22 30.34 7.63 14.69
N SER A 23 30.47 8.43 13.62
CA SER A 23 29.59 9.47 13.07
C SER A 23 29.07 9.20 11.65
N GLY A 24 27.75 9.41 11.45
CA GLY A 24 27.04 9.47 10.16
C GLY A 24 26.13 8.29 9.77
N ALA A 25 25.81 7.35 10.67
CA ALA A 25 25.15 6.09 10.30
C ALA A 25 23.66 5.98 10.67
N VAL A 26 22.86 5.42 9.75
CA VAL A 26 21.71 4.55 10.05
C VAL A 26 22.08 3.15 9.52
N LYS A 27 22.23 2.13 10.36
CA LYS A 27 22.22 0.72 9.92
C LYS A 27 20.99 0.03 10.48
N ALA A 28 19.85 0.30 9.85
CA ALA A 28 18.67 -0.53 9.93
C ALA A 28 18.38 -0.95 8.50
N GLY A 29 18.22 -2.25 8.25
CA GLY A 29 17.84 -2.75 6.94
C GLY A 29 16.50 -2.18 6.45
N THR A 30 16.07 -2.64 5.29
CA THR A 30 14.68 -2.53 4.84
C THR A 30 14.13 -3.95 4.69
N PHE A 31 12.86 -4.14 5.06
CA PHE A 31 12.16 -5.42 4.98
C PHE A 31 10.65 -5.19 4.93
N GLN A 32 9.89 -6.26 4.68
CA GLN A 32 8.45 -6.17 4.41
C GLN A 32 8.21 -5.12 3.32
N ASN A 33 9.09 -5.19 2.31
CA ASN A 33 9.07 -4.35 1.13
C ASN A 33 7.91 -4.86 0.28
N CYS A 34 6.85 -4.06 0.15
CA CYS A 34 5.73 -4.41 -0.70
C CYS A 34 5.99 -3.92 -2.13
N ALA A 35 5.14 -3.05 -2.68
CA ALA A 35 5.35 -2.40 -3.96
C ALA A 35 6.35 -1.22 -3.85
N GLY A 36 6.21 -0.26 -4.75
CA GLY A 36 7.18 0.81 -4.89
C GLY A 36 6.82 1.82 -5.98
N GLY A 37 7.83 2.45 -6.56
CA GLY A 37 7.66 3.37 -7.67
C GLY A 37 8.98 3.84 -8.25
N PHE A 38 8.96 4.24 -9.53
CA PHE A 38 10.12 4.84 -10.19
C PHE A 38 10.10 6.36 -10.04
N THR A 39 11.27 6.96 -9.93
CA THR A 39 11.41 8.42 -9.98
C THR A 39 11.83 8.90 -11.38
N PRO A 40 11.49 10.13 -11.79
CA PRO A 40 11.94 10.70 -13.06
C PRO A 40 13.46 10.96 -13.11
N TRP A 41 14.16 10.88 -11.98
CA TRP A 41 15.62 10.95 -11.91
C TRP A 41 16.29 9.56 -11.84
N GLY A 42 15.55 8.48 -12.16
CA GLY A 42 16.13 7.15 -12.36
C GLY A 42 16.58 6.47 -11.07
N THR A 43 15.84 6.67 -9.99
CA THR A 43 15.95 5.87 -8.75
C THR A 43 14.68 5.06 -8.55
N TYR A 44 14.72 4.09 -7.64
CA TYR A 44 13.59 3.26 -7.26
C TYR A 44 13.21 3.54 -5.80
N LEU A 45 11.92 3.69 -5.55
CA LEU A 45 11.34 3.80 -4.22
C LEU A 45 10.74 2.44 -3.86
N THR A 46 11.17 1.85 -2.75
CA THR A 46 10.53 0.66 -2.16
C THR A 46 9.78 1.07 -0.89
N ALA A 47 8.65 0.42 -0.64
CA ALA A 47 7.74 0.79 0.44
C ALA A 47 7.78 -0.26 1.57
N GLU A 48 8.11 0.17 2.79
CA GLU A 48 7.98 -0.68 3.98
C GLU A 48 6.53 -0.68 4.46
N GLU A 49 5.91 -1.85 4.47
CA GLU A 49 4.46 -2.01 4.60
C GLU A 49 4.11 -2.69 5.93
N ASN A 50 3.95 -4.02 5.95
CA ASN A 50 3.72 -4.81 7.15
C ASN A 50 4.94 -4.98 8.08
N PHE A 51 5.73 -3.91 8.30
CA PHE A 51 6.95 -3.91 9.10
C PHE A 51 6.70 -4.26 10.57
N ASN A 52 5.53 -3.87 11.08
CA ASN A 52 5.08 -4.09 12.45
C ASN A 52 5.01 -5.58 12.81
N ASN A 53 4.74 -6.45 11.84
CA ASN A 53 4.62 -7.90 12.04
C ASN A 53 5.93 -8.58 12.45
N GLN A 54 7.08 -7.89 12.36
CA GLN A 54 8.38 -8.43 12.77
C GLN A 54 8.67 -8.25 14.26
N PHE A 55 7.98 -7.35 14.96
CA PHE A 55 8.29 -7.01 16.35
C PHE A 55 7.57 -7.94 17.34
N PHE A 56 8.31 -8.36 18.36
CA PHE A 56 7.84 -9.29 19.40
C PHE A 56 8.39 -8.90 20.78
N THR A 57 7.88 -9.53 21.84
CA THR A 57 8.37 -9.30 23.21
C THR A 57 8.76 -10.63 23.84
N SER A 58 10.05 -10.85 24.11
CA SER A 58 10.50 -12.07 24.79
C SER A 58 10.35 -11.99 26.31
N ASP A 59 10.50 -10.79 26.89
CA ASP A 59 10.32 -10.52 28.31
C ASP A 59 9.41 -9.30 28.54
N LYS A 60 8.16 -9.56 28.95
CA LYS A 60 7.16 -8.51 29.23
C LYS A 60 7.47 -7.71 30.50
N ALA A 61 8.33 -8.20 31.38
CA ALA A 61 8.73 -7.55 32.62
C ALA A 61 10.09 -6.83 32.49
N SER A 62 10.67 -6.76 31.28
CA SER A 62 11.94 -6.09 31.06
C SER A 62 11.90 -4.64 31.54
N PRO A 63 12.96 -4.17 32.25
CA PRO A 63 13.07 -2.76 32.64
C PRO A 63 13.04 -1.80 31.44
N ALA A 64 13.65 -2.18 30.31
CA ALA A 64 13.68 -1.33 29.12
C ALA A 64 12.28 -1.14 28.51
N LEU A 65 11.50 -2.21 28.46
CA LEU A 65 10.11 -2.14 28.00
C LEU A 65 9.23 -1.37 28.99
N THR A 66 9.40 -1.62 30.29
CA THR A 66 8.67 -0.92 31.35
C THR A 66 8.92 0.59 31.30
N GLU A 67 10.18 1.01 31.10
CA GLU A 67 10.55 2.42 30.92
C GLU A 67 9.90 3.01 29.65
N ALA A 68 9.94 2.29 28.52
CA ALA A 68 9.32 2.75 27.28
C ALA A 68 7.79 2.88 27.42
N GLN A 69 7.13 1.97 28.15
CA GLN A 69 5.69 2.03 28.41
C GLN A 69 5.27 3.20 29.32
N ALA A 70 6.22 3.84 30.02
CA ALA A 70 5.95 5.09 30.73
C ALA A 70 5.91 6.32 29.80
N ASP A 71 6.42 6.21 28.57
CA ASP A 71 6.31 7.23 27.53
C ASP A 71 5.00 7.07 26.75
N GLY A 72 4.11 8.04 26.86
CA GLY A 72 2.83 8.02 26.16
C GLY A 72 2.96 7.92 24.64
N ALA A 73 4.03 8.47 24.03
CA ALA A 73 4.23 8.40 22.58
C ALA A 73 4.52 6.96 22.12
N PHE A 74 5.27 6.21 22.92
CA PHE A 74 5.48 4.78 22.68
C PHE A 74 4.19 3.98 22.85
N VAL A 75 3.40 4.26 23.89
CA VAL A 75 2.11 3.59 24.11
C VAL A 75 1.15 3.83 22.95
N VAL A 76 1.08 5.06 22.44
CA VAL A 76 0.27 5.41 21.27
C VAL A 76 0.76 4.64 20.03
N ASP A 77 2.05 4.66 19.73
CA ASP A 77 2.61 3.94 18.57
C ASP A 77 2.38 2.42 18.65
N GLN A 78 2.60 1.83 19.82
CA GLN A 78 2.32 0.42 20.07
C GLN A 78 0.84 0.09 19.88
N SER A 79 -0.07 1.00 20.25
CA SER A 79 -1.51 0.81 20.01
C SER A 79 -1.88 0.88 18.53
N ILE A 80 -1.23 1.76 17.76
CA ILE A 80 -1.49 1.97 16.32
C ILE A 80 -1.01 0.78 15.50
N PHE A 81 0.20 0.30 15.76
CA PHE A 81 0.86 -0.75 14.96
C PHE A 81 0.79 -2.16 15.59
N ARG A 82 0.29 -2.25 16.83
CA ARG A 82 -0.02 -3.51 17.53
C ARG A 82 1.16 -4.49 17.57
N TYR A 83 2.27 -4.06 18.14
CA TYR A 83 3.43 -4.93 18.36
C TYR A 83 3.14 -5.95 19.47
N ASP A 84 3.57 -7.21 19.28
CA ASP A 84 3.74 -8.33 20.26
C ASP A 84 3.48 -9.69 19.59
N ASN A 85 4.21 -10.00 18.50
CA ASN A 85 3.99 -11.22 17.73
C ASN A 85 4.62 -12.46 18.40
N VAL A 86 3.80 -13.31 19.02
CA VAL A 86 4.24 -14.51 19.75
C VAL A 86 4.92 -15.57 18.88
N TRP A 87 4.63 -15.64 17.58
CA TRP A 87 5.24 -16.64 16.69
C TRP A 87 6.71 -16.34 16.37
N ARG A 88 7.20 -15.14 16.71
CA ARG A 88 8.58 -14.69 16.48
C ARG A 88 9.46 -14.71 17.74
N LEU A 89 8.99 -15.34 18.82
CA LEU A 89 9.80 -15.53 20.02
C LEU A 89 11.13 -16.23 19.66
N GLY A 90 12.24 -15.61 20.07
CA GLY A 90 13.60 -16.08 19.75
C GLY A 90 14.21 -15.49 18.47
N GLY A 91 13.55 -14.52 17.82
CA GLY A 91 14.11 -13.76 16.70
C GLY A 91 15.28 -12.82 17.08
N PRO A 92 15.88 -12.13 16.10
CA PRO A 92 16.97 -11.17 16.34
C PRO A 92 16.58 -10.08 17.36
N SER A 93 17.50 -9.72 18.25
CA SER A 93 17.26 -8.77 19.35
C SER A 93 16.86 -7.36 18.92
N GLN A 94 17.12 -6.97 17.67
CA GLN A 94 16.69 -5.68 17.12
C GLN A 94 15.15 -5.57 16.99
N PHE A 95 14.45 -6.71 16.91
CA PHE A 95 13.00 -6.80 16.80
C PHE A 95 12.31 -7.15 18.12
N ASP A 96 13.10 -7.42 19.16
CA ASP A 96 12.60 -7.73 20.49
C ASP A 96 12.38 -6.45 21.30
N LEU A 97 11.12 -6.06 21.52
CA LEU A 97 10.75 -4.84 22.25
C LEU A 97 11.23 -4.85 23.71
N SER A 98 11.43 -6.03 24.29
CA SER A 98 11.99 -6.16 25.64
C SER A 98 13.46 -5.71 25.72
N ARG A 99 14.14 -5.60 24.58
CA ARG A 99 15.55 -5.19 24.47
C ARG A 99 15.71 -3.88 23.71
N ASN A 100 14.88 -3.65 22.70
CA ASN A 100 14.91 -2.48 21.83
C ASN A 100 13.48 -1.94 21.58
N PRO A 101 12.85 -1.28 22.57
CA PRO A 101 11.52 -0.72 22.40
C PRO A 101 11.47 0.43 21.37
N HIS A 102 12.61 1.04 21.03
CA HIS A 102 12.65 2.10 20.02
C HIS A 102 12.79 1.58 18.58
N GLY A 103 13.14 0.29 18.40
CA GLY A 103 13.36 -0.35 17.10
C GLY A 103 12.27 -0.12 16.06
N PRO A 104 10.97 -0.23 16.38
CA PRO A 104 9.88 -0.02 15.42
C PRO A 104 9.93 1.31 14.69
N SER A 105 10.42 2.38 15.33
CA SER A 105 10.46 3.73 14.74
C SER A 105 11.42 3.87 13.54
N LEU A 106 12.29 2.89 13.31
CA LEU A 106 13.22 2.87 12.18
C LEU A 106 12.63 2.29 10.89
N TYR A 107 11.40 1.80 10.94
CA TYR A 107 10.74 1.13 9.81
C TYR A 107 9.36 1.72 9.54
N GLY A 108 8.78 1.37 8.39
CA GLY A 108 7.53 1.95 7.89
C GLY A 108 7.75 3.21 7.06
N TRP A 109 8.90 3.30 6.39
CA TRP A 109 9.29 4.44 5.57
C TRP A 109 9.37 4.05 4.09
N ILE A 110 9.21 5.02 3.20
CA ILE A 110 9.63 4.88 1.81
C ILE A 110 11.16 4.97 1.75
N VAL A 111 11.80 4.02 1.06
CA VAL A 111 13.26 3.92 0.93
C VAL A 111 13.66 4.10 -0.53
N GLU A 112 14.54 5.06 -0.80
CA GLU A 112 15.08 5.29 -2.14
C GLU A 112 16.40 4.56 -2.36
N ILE A 113 16.48 3.85 -3.48
CA ILE A 113 17.62 3.08 -3.96
C ILE A 113 18.02 3.64 -5.33
N ASP A 114 19.31 3.89 -5.54
CA ASP A 114 19.85 4.15 -6.86
C ASP A 114 20.33 2.82 -7.48
N PRO A 115 19.58 2.23 -8.44
CA PRO A 115 19.97 0.94 -9.03
C PRO A 115 21.22 1.04 -9.92
N TYR A 116 21.70 2.24 -10.21
CA TYR A 116 22.87 2.49 -11.05
C TYR A 116 24.14 2.85 -10.26
N ASP A 117 24.03 2.97 -8.94
CA ASP A 117 25.13 3.35 -8.04
C ASP A 117 25.22 2.32 -6.91
N PRO A 118 26.07 1.28 -7.03
CA PRO A 118 26.16 0.21 -6.03
C PRO A 118 26.72 0.68 -4.69
N ASP A 119 27.37 1.85 -4.64
CA ASP A 119 27.88 2.47 -3.43
C ASP A 119 26.85 3.41 -2.78
N TRP A 120 25.72 3.67 -3.45
CA TRP A 120 24.62 4.44 -2.90
C TRP A 120 24.08 3.79 -1.64
N ARG A 121 23.99 4.57 -0.58
CA ARG A 121 23.35 4.12 0.66
C ARG A 121 21.86 4.39 0.56
N PRO A 122 21.00 3.37 0.60
CA PRO A 122 19.56 3.56 0.55
C PRO A 122 19.09 4.59 1.58
N HIS A 123 18.18 5.48 1.17
CA HIS A 123 17.77 6.62 1.97
C HIS A 123 16.30 6.51 2.36
N LYS A 124 16.01 6.49 3.66
CA LYS A 124 14.64 6.50 4.18
C LYS A 124 14.09 7.92 4.15
N HIS A 125 13.09 8.19 3.31
CA HIS A 125 12.50 9.53 3.14
C HIS A 125 11.42 9.80 4.19
N THR A 126 11.83 10.28 5.35
CA THR A 126 10.92 10.53 6.48
C THR A 126 9.86 11.58 6.19
N ALA A 127 10.10 12.50 5.24
CA ALA A 127 9.13 13.51 4.83
C ALA A 127 7.88 12.93 4.14
N LEU A 128 7.89 11.64 3.75
CA LEU A 128 6.75 10.92 3.17
C LEU A 128 5.86 10.24 4.25
N GLY A 129 6.23 10.37 5.53
CA GLY A 129 5.45 9.91 6.68
C GLY A 129 5.54 8.40 6.93
N ARG A 130 5.50 8.01 8.21
CA ARG A 130 5.63 6.63 8.67
C ARG A 130 4.30 5.92 8.78
N LYS A 131 4.15 4.80 8.06
CA LYS A 131 2.92 4.03 7.95
C LYS A 131 3.19 2.65 7.33
N CYS A 132 2.15 1.83 7.11
CA CYS A 132 2.28 0.62 6.31
C CYS A 132 2.18 1.02 4.84
N ASN A 133 3.29 1.47 4.25
CA ASN A 133 3.28 2.00 2.90
C ASN A 133 3.16 0.87 1.89
N GLU A 134 2.16 0.91 1.02
CA GLU A 134 2.07 -0.04 -0.10
C GLU A 134 3.02 0.33 -1.23
N CYS A 135 2.91 1.57 -1.69
CA CYS A 135 3.50 2.04 -2.94
C CYS A 135 4.12 3.44 -2.78
N ALA A 136 4.81 3.90 -3.81
CA ALA A 136 5.40 5.24 -3.87
C ALA A 136 5.39 5.81 -5.30
N THR A 137 4.20 5.94 -5.88
CA THR A 137 4.01 6.45 -7.24
C THR A 137 4.48 7.88 -7.37
N THR A 138 5.50 8.12 -8.18
CA THR A 138 6.05 9.46 -8.41
C THR A 138 5.62 10.00 -9.77
N VAL A 139 5.04 11.20 -9.77
CA VAL A 139 4.73 11.96 -10.99
C VAL A 139 5.21 13.39 -10.88
N LEU A 140 5.35 14.06 -12.02
CA LEU A 140 5.67 15.48 -12.10
C LEU A 140 4.38 16.30 -12.25
N SER A 141 4.29 17.37 -11.46
CA SER A 141 3.26 18.40 -11.59
C SER A 141 3.44 19.23 -12.85
N LYS A 142 2.45 20.09 -13.17
CA LYS A 142 2.57 21.04 -14.29
C LYS A 142 3.76 22.00 -14.14
N THR A 143 4.16 22.29 -12.91
CA THR A 143 5.29 23.16 -12.55
C THR A 143 6.56 22.39 -12.17
N ASN A 144 6.69 21.13 -12.60
CA ASN A 144 7.84 20.26 -12.33
C ASN A 144 8.08 19.94 -10.85
N LYS A 145 7.10 20.11 -9.96
CA LYS A 145 7.25 19.57 -8.60
C LYS A 145 7.10 18.05 -8.65
N ALA A 146 7.93 17.34 -7.89
CA ALA A 146 7.73 15.92 -7.66
C ALA A 146 6.53 15.73 -6.74
N VAL A 147 5.62 14.85 -7.13
CA VAL A 147 4.43 14.47 -6.37
C VAL A 147 4.49 12.97 -6.16
N VAL A 148 4.39 12.53 -4.91
CA VAL A 148 4.38 11.10 -4.56
C VAL A 148 3.04 10.74 -3.94
N TYR A 149 2.32 9.79 -4.54
CA TYR A 149 1.12 9.21 -3.95
C TYR A 149 1.47 7.90 -3.24
N THR A 150 0.88 7.68 -2.06
CA THR A 150 1.11 6.46 -1.28
C THR A 150 -0.19 5.99 -0.62
N GLY A 151 -0.45 4.69 -0.70
CA GLY A 151 -1.43 4.00 0.14
C GLY A 151 -0.91 3.75 1.56
N ASP A 152 -1.82 3.42 2.46
CA ASP A 152 -1.51 2.94 3.81
C ASP A 152 -2.31 1.67 4.02
N ASP A 153 -1.72 0.53 3.67
CA ASP A 153 -2.46 -0.73 3.60
C ASP A 153 -2.71 -1.27 5.01
N SER A 154 -3.84 -0.82 5.56
CA SER A 154 -4.38 -1.29 6.81
C SER A 154 -5.84 -0.87 6.87
N ASN A 155 -6.66 -1.69 7.53
CA ASN A 155 -8.08 -1.39 7.70
C ASN A 155 -8.29 0.02 8.27
N ASN A 156 -9.10 0.82 7.58
CA ASN A 156 -9.50 2.17 7.99
C ASN A 156 -8.35 3.18 8.11
N GLN A 157 -7.26 3.02 7.36
CA GLN A 157 -6.21 4.04 7.21
C GLN A 157 -6.46 4.92 5.99
N PHE A 158 -5.44 5.59 5.45
CA PHE A 158 -5.63 6.78 4.63
C PHE A 158 -4.81 6.76 3.33
N VAL A 159 -5.23 7.55 2.36
CA VAL A 159 -4.44 7.84 1.15
C VAL A 159 -3.67 9.14 1.37
N TYR A 160 -2.40 9.15 0.96
CA TYR A 160 -1.52 10.31 1.15
C TYR A 160 -0.93 10.81 -0.16
N LYS A 161 -0.56 12.08 -0.14
CA LYS A 161 0.17 12.76 -1.21
C LYS A 161 1.30 13.58 -0.62
N PHE A 162 2.52 13.44 -1.12
CA PHE A 162 3.62 14.35 -0.87
C PHE A 162 3.82 15.27 -2.08
N VAL A 163 4.09 16.55 -1.85
CA VAL A 163 4.46 17.51 -2.91
C VAL A 163 5.79 18.17 -2.54
N SER A 164 6.80 18.07 -3.41
CA SER A 164 8.11 18.66 -3.18
C SER A 164 8.06 20.19 -3.10
N ARG A 165 8.94 20.75 -2.26
CA ARG A 165 9.21 22.19 -2.22
C ARG A 165 9.87 22.65 -3.51
N ASP A 166 10.90 21.92 -3.94
CA ASP A 166 11.72 22.28 -5.09
C ASP A 166 11.20 21.61 -6.37
N GLN A 167 11.72 22.04 -7.51
CA GLN A 167 11.34 21.54 -8.83
C GLN A 167 12.37 20.54 -9.34
N PHE A 168 11.87 19.54 -10.07
CA PHE A 168 12.66 18.61 -10.85
C PHE A 168 13.46 19.35 -11.94
N ASP A 169 14.77 19.13 -11.92
CA ASP A 169 15.70 19.57 -12.95
C ASP A 169 15.96 18.41 -13.93
N PRO A 170 15.42 18.47 -15.17
CA PRO A 170 15.62 17.41 -16.16
C PRO A 170 17.07 17.28 -16.62
N THR A 171 17.92 18.27 -16.34
CA THR A 171 19.32 18.30 -16.75
C THR A 171 20.28 17.87 -15.64
N ASN A 172 19.80 17.73 -14.40
CA ASN A 172 20.63 17.44 -13.24
C ASN A 172 20.03 16.37 -12.33
N ARG A 173 20.27 15.11 -12.71
CA ARG A 173 19.88 13.92 -11.92
C ARG A 173 20.29 14.01 -10.45
N ILE A 174 21.51 14.47 -10.17
CA ILE A 174 22.07 14.47 -8.81
C ILE A 174 21.36 15.50 -7.92
N ALA A 175 21.03 16.68 -8.46
CA ALA A 175 20.29 17.70 -7.73
C ALA A 175 18.88 17.22 -7.32
N ASN A 176 18.29 16.29 -8.07
CA ASN A 176 16.96 15.78 -7.79
C ASN A 176 16.90 14.80 -6.59
N ARG A 177 18.03 14.26 -6.14
CA ARG A 177 18.10 13.29 -5.03
C ARG A 177 17.56 13.83 -3.69
N SER A 178 17.43 15.15 -3.53
CA SER A 178 16.89 15.78 -2.32
C SER A 178 15.42 16.20 -2.45
N LEU A 179 14.76 16.01 -3.61
CA LEU A 179 13.39 16.46 -3.84
C LEU A 179 12.38 15.87 -2.86
N LEU A 180 12.63 14.64 -2.40
CA LEU A 180 11.78 13.93 -1.45
C LEU A 180 12.12 14.24 0.02
N THR A 181 13.16 15.05 0.26
CA THR A 181 13.55 15.50 1.62
C THR A 181 12.81 16.76 2.06
N HIS A 182 12.37 17.60 1.11
CA HIS A 182 11.71 18.87 1.41
C HIS A 182 10.40 19.00 0.66
N GLY A 183 9.31 19.14 1.40
CA GLY A 183 7.97 19.30 0.83
C GLY A 183 6.90 19.29 1.88
N THR A 184 5.70 18.91 1.48
CA THR A 184 4.55 18.81 2.39
C THR A 184 3.84 17.49 2.14
N LEU A 185 3.60 16.75 3.22
CA LEU A 185 2.75 15.57 3.21
C LEU A 185 1.30 15.97 3.47
N TYR A 186 0.40 15.39 2.71
CA TYR A 186 -1.04 15.60 2.77
C TYR A 186 -1.76 14.26 2.94
N ALA A 187 -2.93 14.29 3.59
CA ALA A 187 -3.87 13.17 3.62
C ALA A 187 -5.16 13.53 2.89
N ALA A 188 -5.76 12.56 2.20
CA ALA A 188 -6.99 12.77 1.42
C ALA A 188 -8.22 12.89 2.34
N ARG A 189 -9.09 13.85 2.01
CA ARG A 189 -10.46 13.89 2.51
C ARG A 189 -11.44 13.95 1.35
N LEU A 190 -12.32 12.96 1.31
CA LEU A 190 -13.36 12.76 0.31
C LEU A 190 -14.70 13.19 0.91
N GLU A 191 -15.40 14.08 0.23
CA GLU A 191 -16.71 14.59 0.60
C GLU A 191 -17.82 13.87 -0.18
N ALA A 192 -19.01 13.78 0.41
CA ALA A 192 -20.15 13.03 -0.14
C ALA A 192 -20.67 13.53 -1.50
N ASP A 193 -20.34 14.76 -1.88
CA ASP A 193 -20.74 15.37 -3.15
C ASP A 193 -19.80 15.05 -4.32
N GLY A 194 -18.81 14.17 -4.10
CA GLY A 194 -17.80 13.82 -5.10
C GLY A 194 -16.66 14.83 -5.20
N THR A 195 -16.60 15.83 -4.32
CA THR A 195 -15.42 16.70 -4.16
C THR A 195 -14.48 16.16 -3.09
N GLY A 196 -13.22 16.58 -3.14
CA GLY A 196 -12.23 16.23 -2.14
C GLY A 196 -11.11 17.25 -2.05
N ARG A 197 -10.34 17.14 -0.96
CA ARG A 197 -9.18 18.00 -0.72
C ARG A 197 -8.05 17.24 -0.04
N TRP A 198 -6.85 17.75 -0.26
CA TRP A 198 -5.62 17.31 0.40
C TRP A 198 -5.38 18.16 1.64
N ILE A 199 -5.34 17.51 2.81
CA ILE A 199 -5.14 18.18 4.09
C ILE A 199 -3.66 18.13 4.45
N ALA A 200 -3.01 19.30 4.56
CA ALA A 200 -1.61 19.38 4.96
C ALA A 200 -1.42 18.86 6.40
N LEU A 201 -0.53 17.89 6.58
CA LEU A 201 -0.20 17.34 7.87
C LEU A 201 0.88 18.22 8.51
N THR A 202 0.46 19.12 9.40
CA THR A 202 1.37 20.00 10.14
C THR A 202 1.11 19.89 11.64
N ALA A 203 2.16 20.06 12.45
CA ALA A 203 2.05 19.99 13.90
C ALA A 203 1.11 21.10 14.41
N ALA A 204 1.22 22.29 13.84
CA ALA A 204 0.37 23.43 14.18
C ALA A 204 -1.11 23.17 13.89
N ALA A 205 -1.46 22.59 12.74
CA ALA A 205 -2.85 22.27 12.43
C ALA A 205 -3.38 21.14 13.32
N ALA A 206 -2.61 20.06 13.48
CA ALA A 206 -3.02 18.90 14.26
C ALA A 206 -3.20 19.24 15.75
N ASN A 207 -2.38 20.13 16.31
CA ASN A 207 -2.50 20.56 17.71
C ASN A 207 -3.67 21.52 17.97
N ARG A 208 -4.17 22.22 16.94
CA ARG A 208 -5.36 23.09 17.04
C ARG A 208 -6.66 22.31 16.92
N ALA A 209 -6.64 21.14 16.28
CA ALA A 209 -7.81 20.28 16.19
C ALA A 209 -8.20 19.73 17.58
N PRO A 210 -9.50 19.41 17.81
CA PRO A 210 -9.95 18.84 19.07
C PRO A 210 -9.16 17.58 19.44
N ARG A 211 -8.81 17.46 20.73
CA ARG A 211 -8.05 16.34 21.29
C ARG A 211 -8.93 15.47 22.16
N GLY A 212 -8.75 14.15 22.06
CA GLY A 212 -9.27 13.20 23.04
C GLY A 212 -8.53 13.31 24.38
N PRO A 213 -9.06 12.70 25.46
CA PRO A 213 -8.44 12.74 26.79
C PRO A 213 -7.00 12.19 26.84
N ASN A 214 -6.66 11.25 25.95
CA ASN A 214 -5.37 10.57 25.91
C ASN A 214 -4.49 11.01 24.72
N ASP A 215 -4.91 12.04 24.00
CA ASP A 215 -4.23 12.52 22.80
C ASP A 215 -3.02 13.38 23.16
N LEU A 216 -1.84 13.01 22.65
CA LEU A 216 -0.62 13.78 22.86
C LEU A 216 -0.50 14.92 21.84
N PRO A 217 0.02 16.09 22.24
CA PRO A 217 0.40 17.11 21.28
C PRO A 217 1.57 16.62 20.41
N PHE A 218 1.67 17.15 19.20
CA PHE A 218 2.84 16.99 18.33
C PHE A 218 3.90 18.02 18.72
N ALA A 219 5.13 17.59 18.99
CA ALA A 219 6.22 18.48 19.36
C ALA A 219 6.69 19.33 18.17
N ASP A 220 6.84 18.70 17.01
CA ASP A 220 7.32 19.31 15.76
C ASP A 220 6.83 18.51 14.53
N GLU A 221 7.26 18.92 13.34
CA GLU A 221 6.90 18.23 12.09
C GLU A 221 7.53 16.84 11.97
N GLY A 222 8.67 16.58 12.61
CA GLY A 222 9.28 15.26 12.64
C GLY A 222 8.44 14.27 13.43
N ASP A 223 7.85 14.73 14.54
CA ASP A 223 6.88 13.97 15.33
C ASP A 223 5.61 13.67 14.53
N VAL A 224 5.10 14.64 13.74
CA VAL A 224 3.99 14.40 12.80
C VAL A 224 4.35 13.32 11.78
N MET A 225 5.57 13.31 11.24
CA MET A 225 5.98 12.27 10.28
C MET A 225 6.05 10.88 10.92
N VAL A 226 6.46 10.77 12.18
CA VAL A 226 6.46 9.48 12.92
C VAL A 226 5.04 9.01 13.23
N ARG A 227 4.15 9.94 13.58
CA ARG A 227 2.76 9.68 14.00
C ARG A 227 1.76 10.16 12.94
N CYS A 228 2.05 9.98 11.65
CA CYS A 228 1.27 10.61 10.58
C CYS A 228 -0.17 10.08 10.49
N ARG A 229 -0.40 8.80 10.85
CA ARG A 229 -1.75 8.22 11.00
C ARG A 229 -2.59 8.98 12.03
N GLU A 230 -2.01 9.33 13.18
CA GLU A 230 -2.68 10.11 14.23
C GLU A 230 -3.01 11.52 13.75
N ALA A 231 -2.06 12.18 13.08
CA ALA A 231 -2.26 13.51 12.52
C ALA A 231 -3.36 13.53 11.45
N ALA A 232 -3.35 12.56 10.52
CA ALA A 232 -4.35 12.41 9.47
C ALA A 232 -5.75 12.17 10.06
N LEU A 233 -5.87 11.26 11.03
CA LEU A 233 -7.12 11.01 11.75
C LEU A 233 -7.65 12.28 12.42
N ARG A 234 -6.79 12.97 13.18
CA ARG A 234 -7.16 14.17 13.94
C ARG A 234 -7.59 15.32 13.04
N LEU A 235 -7.00 15.44 11.86
CA LEU A 235 -7.34 16.44 10.86
C LEU A 235 -8.55 16.05 9.99
N GLY A 236 -9.10 14.85 10.18
CA GLY A 236 -10.32 14.39 9.53
C GLY A 236 -10.11 13.85 8.12
N ALA A 237 -8.96 13.22 7.84
CA ALA A 237 -8.77 12.44 6.63
C ALA A 237 -9.80 11.30 6.53
N THR A 238 -10.15 10.92 5.31
CA THR A 238 -11.15 9.86 5.08
C THR A 238 -10.51 8.49 5.29
N LYS A 239 -11.07 7.71 6.21
CA LYS A 239 -10.69 6.31 6.42
C LYS A 239 -11.10 5.48 5.20
N MET A 240 -10.19 4.65 4.71
CA MET A 240 -10.34 3.88 3.46
C MET A 240 -10.29 2.38 3.74
N ASP A 241 -10.82 1.59 2.81
CA ASP A 241 -10.70 0.12 2.85
C ASP A 241 -9.37 -0.31 2.25
N ARG A 242 -8.33 -0.38 3.09
CA ARG A 242 -7.00 -0.91 2.72
C ARG A 242 -6.49 -0.35 1.38
N PRO A 243 -6.15 0.95 1.33
CA PRO A 243 -5.49 1.50 0.15
C PRO A 243 -4.15 0.82 -0.07
N GLU A 244 -4.11 -0.04 -1.08
CA GLU A 244 -2.90 -0.63 -1.64
C GLU A 244 -2.31 0.34 -2.68
N ASP A 245 -2.15 -0.06 -3.94
CA ASP A 245 -1.51 0.81 -4.93
C ASP A 245 -2.31 2.10 -5.14
N VAL A 246 -1.58 3.21 -5.20
CA VAL A 246 -2.08 4.53 -5.58
C VAL A 246 -1.31 5.01 -6.79
N GLU A 247 -1.81 4.75 -7.99
CA GLU A 247 -1.08 4.99 -9.24
C GLU A 247 -1.72 6.10 -10.08
N SER A 248 -0.90 6.89 -10.77
CA SER A 248 -1.34 7.98 -11.63
C SER A 248 -0.76 7.81 -13.04
N PRO A 249 -1.60 7.66 -14.08
CA PRO A 249 -1.10 7.56 -15.45
C PRO A 249 -0.28 8.80 -15.83
N THR A 250 0.85 8.56 -16.50
CA THR A 250 1.74 9.61 -17.02
C THR A 250 1.71 9.68 -18.54
N ASP A 251 2.32 10.72 -19.11
CA ASP A 251 2.57 10.86 -20.56
C ASP A 251 3.85 10.13 -21.04
N GLY A 252 4.47 9.32 -20.18
CA GLY A 252 5.74 8.66 -20.43
C GLY A 252 6.98 9.48 -20.05
N SER A 253 6.83 10.78 -19.79
CA SER A 253 7.88 11.65 -19.24
C SER A 253 7.72 11.89 -17.73
N PHE A 254 7.00 10.99 -17.05
CA PHE A 254 6.54 11.12 -15.66
C PHE A 254 5.56 12.27 -15.42
N ARG A 255 5.16 13.05 -16.43
CA ARG A 255 4.16 14.11 -16.23
C ARG A 255 2.80 13.49 -15.95
N GLY A 256 2.28 13.76 -14.75
CA GLY A 256 0.99 13.23 -14.34
C GLY A 256 -0.15 13.85 -15.13
N THR A 257 -1.17 13.04 -15.41
CA THR A 257 -2.37 13.49 -16.14
C THR A 257 -3.44 14.10 -15.23
N GLY A 258 -3.21 14.08 -13.92
CA GLY A 258 -4.16 14.53 -12.90
C GLY A 258 -5.15 13.46 -12.45
N THR A 259 -5.29 12.36 -13.20
CA THR A 259 -6.06 11.20 -12.76
C THR A 259 -5.23 10.33 -11.82
N VAL A 260 -5.82 9.86 -10.74
CA VAL A 260 -5.20 8.96 -9.76
C VAL A 260 -6.15 7.82 -9.44
N PHE A 261 -5.64 6.60 -9.32
CA PHE A 261 -6.42 5.41 -8.97
C PHE A 261 -5.91 4.87 -7.64
N VAL A 262 -6.84 4.50 -6.76
CA VAL A 262 -6.57 3.90 -5.46
C VAL A 262 -7.17 2.50 -5.49
N MET A 263 -6.33 1.48 -5.37
CA MET A 263 -6.77 0.10 -5.18
C MET A 263 -7.16 -0.06 -3.72
N CYS A 264 -8.45 -0.27 -3.45
CA CYS A 264 -8.98 -0.50 -2.11
C CYS A 264 -9.31 -1.99 -2.00
N THR A 265 -8.35 -2.79 -1.57
CA THR A 265 -8.39 -4.26 -1.70
C THR A 265 -9.53 -4.90 -0.92
N GLY A 266 -9.94 -4.29 0.18
CA GLY A 266 -11.06 -4.77 0.98
C GLY A 266 -10.99 -4.28 2.42
N ASN A 267 -11.99 -4.66 3.22
CA ASN A 267 -11.98 -4.38 4.65
C ASN A 267 -12.84 -5.41 5.37
N LEU A 268 -12.15 -6.43 5.88
CA LEU A 268 -12.77 -7.56 6.57
C LEU A 268 -13.02 -7.29 8.05
N SER A 269 -12.73 -6.06 8.53
CA SER A 269 -12.95 -5.70 9.94
C SER A 269 -14.38 -5.28 10.21
N ASP A 270 -14.89 -5.61 11.40
CA ASP A 270 -16.20 -5.10 11.85
C ASP A 270 -16.22 -3.58 11.99
N SER A 271 -15.09 -2.97 12.36
CA SER A 271 -14.96 -1.52 12.44
C SER A 271 -15.13 -0.81 11.09
N GLY A 272 -14.82 -1.50 9.98
CA GLY A 272 -15.03 -1.00 8.63
C GLY A 272 -16.40 -1.34 8.05
N ARG A 273 -17.19 -2.18 8.71
CA ARG A 273 -18.44 -2.75 8.18
C ARG A 273 -19.45 -1.69 7.73
N ALA A 274 -19.60 -0.60 8.49
CA ALA A 274 -20.52 0.49 8.15
C ALA A 274 -20.13 1.24 6.86
N GLY A 275 -18.85 1.20 6.47
CA GLY A 275 -18.33 1.94 5.32
C GLY A 275 -18.43 3.46 5.46
N ASN A 276 -18.23 4.15 4.35
CA ASN A 276 -18.46 5.58 4.18
C ASN A 276 -18.64 5.89 2.68
N VAL A 277 -18.69 7.15 2.29
CA VAL A 277 -18.92 7.56 0.90
C VAL A 277 -17.87 7.00 -0.07
N ALA A 278 -16.61 6.91 0.37
CA ALA A 278 -15.51 6.37 -0.42
C ALA A 278 -15.42 4.84 -0.34
N ASN A 279 -16.09 4.20 0.63
CA ASN A 279 -16.01 2.77 0.90
C ASN A 279 -17.40 2.15 0.71
N PRO A 280 -17.77 1.75 -0.53
CA PRO A 280 -19.09 1.23 -0.85
C PRO A 280 -19.36 -0.09 -0.11
N ARG A 281 -20.63 -0.30 0.26
CA ARG A 281 -21.09 -1.51 0.96
C ARG A 281 -22.30 -2.10 0.26
N ARG A 282 -22.47 -3.40 0.43
CA ARG A 282 -23.64 -4.15 -0.04
C ARG A 282 -24.57 -4.43 1.14
N LYS A 283 -25.86 -4.62 0.86
CA LYS A 283 -26.76 -5.20 1.86
C LYS A 283 -26.36 -6.65 2.08
N THR A 284 -26.41 -7.09 3.34
CA THR A 284 -26.24 -8.52 3.62
C THR A 284 -27.42 -9.29 3.06
N ILE A 285 -27.15 -10.52 2.63
CA ILE A 285 -28.20 -11.43 2.13
C ILE A 285 -28.97 -12.02 3.32
N ALA A 286 -28.29 -12.25 4.43
CA ALA A 286 -28.85 -12.84 5.64
C ALA A 286 -29.65 -11.85 6.54
N GLY A 287 -29.72 -10.56 6.20
CA GLY A 287 -30.70 -9.62 6.77
C GLY A 287 -30.31 -8.89 8.06
N ASP A 288 -29.03 -8.82 8.41
CA ASP A 288 -28.52 -8.12 9.62
C ASP A 288 -27.97 -6.70 9.37
N GLY A 289 -27.92 -6.21 8.12
CA GLY A 289 -27.49 -4.84 7.80
C GLY A 289 -26.63 -4.71 6.54
N LEU A 290 -25.48 -4.04 6.66
CA LEU A 290 -24.45 -3.89 5.61
C LEU A 290 -23.40 -5.00 5.74
N GLU A 291 -22.88 -5.48 4.61
CA GLU A 291 -21.83 -6.50 4.55
C GLU A 291 -20.43 -5.88 4.75
N ARG A 292 -19.45 -6.67 5.21
CA ARG A 292 -18.04 -6.28 5.11
C ARG A 292 -17.61 -6.15 3.65
N ASN A 293 -16.54 -5.42 3.37
CA ASN A 293 -16.05 -5.31 1.98
C ASN A 293 -15.08 -6.44 1.67
N PHE A 294 -15.61 -7.59 1.25
CA PHE A 294 -14.83 -8.78 0.94
C PHE A 294 -14.13 -8.73 -0.43
N GLN A 295 -14.62 -7.92 -1.37
CA GLN A 295 -14.13 -7.91 -2.75
C GLN A 295 -13.24 -6.74 -3.08
N GLY A 296 -13.32 -5.66 -2.31
CA GLY A 296 -12.63 -4.43 -2.65
C GLY A 296 -13.30 -3.64 -3.78
N HIS A 297 -12.65 -2.53 -4.10
CA HIS A 297 -13.12 -1.56 -5.08
C HIS A 297 -11.96 -0.65 -5.50
N ILE A 298 -12.23 0.24 -6.45
CA ILE A 298 -11.26 1.18 -6.99
C ILE A 298 -11.87 2.57 -6.89
N VAL A 299 -11.15 3.48 -6.23
CA VAL A 299 -11.49 4.89 -6.20
C VAL A 299 -10.65 5.62 -7.24
N ARG A 300 -11.25 6.58 -7.95
CA ARG A 300 -10.53 7.47 -8.86
C ARG A 300 -10.61 8.91 -8.37
N PHE A 301 -9.48 9.60 -8.37
CA PHE A 301 -9.41 11.06 -8.21
C PHE A 301 -9.11 11.72 -9.55
N GLU A 302 -9.64 12.93 -9.73
CA GLU A 302 -9.30 13.85 -10.79
C GLU A 302 -8.83 15.16 -10.15
N GLU A 303 -7.51 15.35 -10.11
CA GLU A 303 -6.88 16.54 -9.54
C GLU A 303 -7.30 17.81 -10.29
N ALA A 304 -7.60 18.87 -9.54
CA ALA A 304 -8.07 20.10 -10.14
C ALA A 304 -7.08 20.65 -11.17
N ARG A 305 -7.62 21.09 -12.31
CA ARG A 305 -6.84 21.57 -13.46
C ARG A 305 -5.89 20.52 -14.04
N GLN A 306 -6.12 19.22 -13.79
CA GLN A 306 -5.23 18.14 -14.22
C GLN A 306 -3.79 18.33 -13.74
N ASP A 307 -3.61 18.88 -12.55
CA ASP A 307 -2.29 19.15 -11.98
C ASP A 307 -2.08 18.33 -10.71
N PRO A 308 -1.17 17.34 -10.69
CA PRO A 308 -0.86 16.54 -9.50
C PRO A 308 -0.57 17.36 -8.23
N ALA A 309 -0.06 18.60 -8.36
CA ALA A 309 0.21 19.48 -7.22
C ALA A 309 -1.04 20.24 -6.69
N ALA A 310 -2.21 20.08 -7.30
CA ALA A 310 -3.44 20.70 -6.82
C ALA A 310 -3.82 20.18 -5.42
N LEU A 311 -4.51 20.99 -4.62
CA LEU A 311 -4.94 20.59 -3.26
C LEU A 311 -6.42 20.23 -3.17
N THR A 312 -7.09 20.16 -4.32
CA THR A 312 -8.50 19.83 -4.46
C THR A 312 -8.67 18.92 -5.66
N PHE A 313 -9.62 18.01 -5.58
CA PHE A 313 -9.93 17.04 -6.62
C PHE A 313 -11.42 16.74 -6.64
N THR A 314 -11.90 16.14 -7.73
CA THR A 314 -13.16 15.39 -7.73
C THR A 314 -12.86 13.90 -7.65
N TRP A 315 -13.80 13.10 -7.18
CA TRP A 315 -13.62 11.65 -7.06
C TRP A 315 -14.88 10.87 -7.37
N ASP A 316 -14.71 9.61 -7.76
CA ASP A 316 -15.78 8.63 -7.95
C ASP A 316 -15.33 7.20 -7.61
N ILE A 317 -16.29 6.31 -7.37
CA ILE A 317 -16.05 4.86 -7.35
C ILE A 317 -15.89 4.40 -8.80
N PHE A 318 -14.64 4.20 -9.21
CA PHE A 318 -14.29 3.82 -10.57
C PHE A 318 -14.80 2.41 -10.90
N ALA A 319 -14.55 1.45 -10.01
CA ALA A 319 -15.06 0.10 -10.16
C ALA A 319 -15.29 -0.51 -8.78
N VAL A 320 -16.35 -1.29 -8.65
CA VAL A 320 -16.52 -2.21 -7.52
C VAL A 320 -16.12 -3.59 -8.03
N ALA A 321 -15.25 -4.28 -7.30
CA ALA A 321 -14.86 -5.63 -7.68
C ALA A 321 -15.95 -6.63 -7.25
N GLY A 322 -15.99 -7.78 -7.91
CA GLY A 322 -16.96 -8.83 -7.67
C GLY A 322 -17.58 -9.41 -8.93
N ASP A 323 -18.72 -10.08 -8.77
CA ASP A 323 -19.46 -10.73 -9.86
C ASP A 323 -20.44 -9.74 -10.55
N PRO A 324 -20.29 -9.47 -11.86
CA PRO A 324 -21.14 -8.50 -12.56
C PRO A 324 -22.51 -9.05 -12.97
N SER A 325 -22.78 -10.35 -12.80
CA SER A 325 -23.97 -11.00 -13.36
C SER A 325 -25.31 -10.51 -12.80
N ALA A 326 -25.34 -10.05 -11.54
CA ALA A 326 -26.56 -9.59 -10.88
C ALA A 326 -26.25 -8.65 -9.71
N GLU A 327 -27.25 -7.85 -9.28
CA GLU A 327 -27.16 -6.99 -8.08
C GLU A 327 -26.97 -7.79 -6.78
N VAL A 328 -27.45 -9.03 -6.77
CA VAL A 328 -27.29 -9.98 -5.67
C VAL A 328 -26.65 -11.24 -6.23
N ALA A 329 -25.41 -11.50 -5.81
CA ALA A 329 -24.66 -12.70 -6.12
C ALA A 329 -24.28 -13.39 -4.81
N PRO A 330 -25.07 -14.37 -4.30
CA PRO A 330 -24.78 -15.04 -3.05
C PRO A 330 -23.62 -16.02 -3.16
N VAL A 331 -22.71 -16.00 -2.20
CA VAL A 331 -21.71 -17.05 -1.95
C VAL A 331 -21.71 -17.39 -0.46
N THR A 332 -21.57 -18.67 -0.13
CA THR A 332 -21.32 -19.12 1.24
C THR A 332 -19.81 -19.10 1.50
N ASN A 333 -19.37 -18.28 2.43
CA ASN A 333 -17.97 -18.22 2.84
C ASN A 333 -17.59 -19.43 3.73
N LEU A 334 -16.31 -19.56 4.06
CA LEU A 334 -15.74 -20.61 4.89
C LEU A 334 -16.27 -20.61 6.33
N GLU A 335 -16.78 -19.47 6.81
CA GLU A 335 -17.49 -19.33 8.09
C GLU A 335 -18.96 -19.79 8.01
N GLY A 336 -19.45 -20.21 6.83
CA GLY A 336 -20.82 -20.64 6.59
C GLY A 336 -21.82 -19.49 6.42
N GLN A 337 -21.34 -18.24 6.32
CA GLN A 337 -22.16 -17.05 6.13
C GLN A 337 -22.46 -16.84 4.63
N VAL A 338 -23.69 -16.43 4.31
CA VAL A 338 -24.09 -16.09 2.94
C VAL A 338 -23.83 -14.60 2.71
N VAL A 339 -22.84 -14.29 1.87
CA VAL A 339 -22.39 -12.93 1.56
C VAL A 339 -22.76 -12.52 0.13
N ASN A 340 -22.98 -11.23 -0.11
CA ASN A 340 -23.20 -10.70 -1.46
C ASN A 340 -21.87 -10.33 -2.12
N VAL A 341 -21.56 -10.98 -3.23
CA VAL A 341 -20.32 -10.79 -3.98
C VAL A 341 -20.46 -9.95 -5.26
N SER A 342 -21.58 -9.26 -5.45
CA SER A 342 -21.87 -8.50 -6.68
C SER A 342 -20.88 -7.36 -6.96
N SER A 343 -20.57 -7.06 -8.23
CA SER A 343 -19.83 -5.83 -8.61
C SER A 343 -20.73 -4.61 -8.84
N TRP A 344 -22.03 -4.72 -8.51
CA TRP A 344 -22.98 -3.63 -8.68
C TRP A 344 -22.83 -2.57 -7.60
N HIS A 345 -23.04 -1.32 -8.00
CA HIS A 345 -23.05 -0.17 -7.11
C HIS A 345 -24.27 0.71 -7.43
N ASN A 346 -25.05 1.06 -6.42
CA ASN A 346 -26.28 1.86 -6.55
C ASN A 346 -27.24 1.33 -7.63
N GLY A 347 -27.47 0.01 -7.62
CA GLY A 347 -28.41 -0.67 -8.52
C GLY A 347 -27.94 -0.80 -9.97
N LYS A 348 -26.64 -0.61 -10.26
CA LYS A 348 -26.07 -0.75 -11.61
C LYS A 348 -24.71 -1.46 -11.58
N PRO A 349 -24.38 -2.26 -12.60
CA PRO A 349 -23.04 -2.83 -12.72
C PRO A 349 -22.00 -1.71 -12.90
N THR A 350 -20.87 -1.82 -12.23
CA THR A 350 -19.69 -0.95 -12.48
C THR A 350 -18.73 -1.56 -13.50
N THR A 351 -18.79 -2.88 -13.65
CA THR A 351 -17.97 -3.71 -14.56
C THR A 351 -18.84 -4.71 -15.32
N THR A 352 -18.34 -5.21 -16.45
CA THR A 352 -18.91 -6.36 -17.20
C THR A 352 -17.80 -7.33 -17.58
N GLY A 353 -18.15 -8.54 -18.03
CA GLY A 353 -17.16 -9.53 -18.46
C GLY A 353 -16.63 -10.35 -17.30
N ASP A 354 -15.30 -10.47 -17.20
CA ASP A 354 -14.66 -11.27 -16.17
C ASP A 354 -14.83 -10.66 -14.76
N ARG A 355 -15.18 -11.51 -13.80
CA ARG A 355 -15.16 -11.16 -12.37
C ARG A 355 -13.73 -11.22 -11.81
N PHE A 356 -13.47 -10.35 -10.85
CA PHE A 356 -12.22 -10.23 -10.07
C PHE A 356 -12.55 -9.69 -8.68
N ALA A 357 -11.64 -9.80 -7.73
CA ALA A 357 -11.78 -9.31 -6.37
C ALA A 357 -10.39 -9.04 -5.76
N MET A 358 -10.36 -8.30 -4.65
CA MET A 358 -9.19 -7.73 -3.98
C MET A 358 -8.16 -7.17 -4.98
N PRO A 359 -8.54 -6.12 -5.74
CA PRO A 359 -7.57 -5.44 -6.59
C PRO A 359 -6.48 -4.83 -5.71
N ASP A 360 -5.24 -5.10 -6.07
CA ASP A 360 -4.07 -4.74 -5.27
C ASP A 360 -3.15 -3.79 -6.02
N ASN A 361 -2.39 -4.29 -7.01
CA ASN A 361 -1.50 -3.43 -7.79
C ASN A 361 -2.11 -3.03 -9.13
N ILE A 362 -1.60 -1.94 -9.71
CA ILE A 362 -2.09 -1.41 -10.99
C ILE A 362 -0.96 -0.83 -11.85
N THR A 363 -1.04 -1.04 -13.16
CA THR A 363 -0.25 -0.27 -14.15
C THR A 363 -1.10 0.13 -15.35
N PHE A 364 -0.56 0.97 -16.24
CA PHE A 364 -1.28 1.55 -17.37
C PHE A 364 -0.56 1.33 -18.70
N ASP A 365 -1.34 1.06 -19.75
CA ASP A 365 -0.82 1.07 -21.12
C ASP A 365 -1.02 2.42 -21.83
N HIS A 366 -0.43 2.56 -23.02
CA HIS A 366 -0.46 3.82 -23.79
C HIS A 366 -1.84 4.07 -24.39
N ARG A 367 -2.68 3.04 -24.44
CA ARG A 367 -4.05 3.05 -24.97
C ARG A 367 -5.10 3.37 -23.89
N LYS A 368 -4.65 3.68 -22.67
CA LYS A 368 -5.52 4.02 -21.52
C LYS A 368 -6.34 2.83 -21.02
N PHE A 369 -5.74 1.64 -21.01
CA PHE A 369 -6.19 0.53 -20.19
C PHE A 369 -5.38 0.47 -18.90
N CYS A 370 -6.04 0.09 -17.81
CA CYS A 370 -5.33 -0.36 -16.62
C CYS A 370 -5.22 -1.88 -16.60
N TRP A 371 -4.14 -2.34 -15.99
CA TRP A 371 -3.77 -3.73 -15.78
C TRP A 371 -3.65 -3.91 -14.27
N ILE A 372 -4.64 -4.58 -13.69
CA ILE A 372 -4.78 -4.76 -12.24
C ILE A 372 -4.35 -6.17 -11.89
N THR A 373 -3.55 -6.32 -10.85
CA THR A 373 -3.31 -7.62 -10.22
C THR A 373 -4.13 -7.79 -8.95
N THR A 374 -4.36 -9.02 -8.52
CA THR A 374 -5.21 -9.33 -7.38
C THR A 374 -4.45 -10.14 -6.33
N ASP A 375 -4.75 -9.86 -5.06
CA ASP A 375 -4.33 -10.65 -3.89
C ASP A 375 -5.54 -11.18 -3.13
N GLY A 376 -6.10 -12.26 -3.66
CA GLY A 376 -6.91 -13.20 -2.92
C GLY A 376 -8.35 -12.77 -2.66
N THR A 377 -9.23 -13.73 -2.56
CA THR A 377 -10.37 -13.74 -1.64
C THR A 377 -10.89 -15.17 -1.70
N PRO A 378 -10.03 -16.18 -1.47
CA PRO A 378 -10.39 -17.58 -1.72
C PRO A 378 -11.63 -18.02 -0.95
N ASP A 379 -11.90 -17.33 0.17
CA ASP A 379 -13.10 -17.46 1.00
C ASP A 379 -14.42 -17.15 0.26
N THR A 380 -14.49 -16.00 -0.44
CA THR A 380 -15.72 -15.54 -1.11
C THR A 380 -15.66 -15.60 -2.64
N PHE A 381 -14.47 -15.81 -3.20
CA PHE A 381 -14.14 -15.97 -4.62
C PHE A 381 -13.06 -17.04 -4.75
N PRO A 382 -13.43 -18.32 -4.90
CA PRO A 382 -12.47 -19.40 -5.10
C PRO A 382 -11.96 -19.39 -6.55
N CYS A 383 -11.15 -18.40 -6.91
CA CYS A 383 -10.41 -18.35 -8.16
C CYS A 383 -8.95 -18.03 -7.88
N ASN A 384 -8.06 -18.49 -8.75
CA ASN A 384 -6.68 -18.05 -8.72
C ASN A 384 -6.63 -16.55 -9.02
N ASP A 385 -5.69 -15.88 -8.37
CA ASP A 385 -5.35 -14.51 -8.69
C ASP A 385 -4.80 -14.36 -10.11
N GLY A 386 -4.71 -13.13 -10.58
CA GLY A 386 -4.26 -12.90 -11.92
C GLY A 386 -4.22 -11.44 -12.32
N VAL A 387 -4.17 -11.22 -13.63
CA VAL A 387 -4.15 -9.88 -14.21
C VAL A 387 -5.47 -9.63 -14.92
N TYR A 388 -6.08 -8.49 -14.64
CA TYR A 388 -7.35 -8.05 -15.20
C TYR A 388 -7.17 -6.71 -15.91
N VAL A 389 -7.71 -6.60 -17.11
CA VAL A 389 -7.53 -5.44 -17.98
C VAL A 389 -8.86 -4.79 -18.28
N LEU A 390 -8.94 -3.47 -18.10
CA LEU A 390 -10.16 -2.69 -18.32
C LEU A 390 -9.83 -1.25 -18.75
N PRO A 391 -10.71 -0.58 -19.53
CA PRO A 391 -10.47 0.78 -19.97
C PRO A 391 -10.61 1.80 -18.82
N THR A 392 -9.73 2.79 -18.79
CA THR A 392 -9.80 3.91 -17.82
C THR A 392 -10.70 5.05 -18.28
N VAL A 393 -11.06 5.05 -19.57
CA VAL A 393 -11.92 6.04 -20.21
C VAL A 393 -13.32 5.48 -20.46
N GLY A 394 -14.31 6.37 -20.46
CA GLY A 394 -15.72 6.02 -20.64
C GLY A 394 -16.55 6.09 -19.36
N LYS A 395 -17.88 5.96 -19.51
CA LYS A 395 -18.87 6.15 -18.42
C LYS A 395 -19.62 4.88 -18.01
N GLY A 396 -19.66 3.86 -18.87
CA GLY A 396 -20.52 2.67 -18.71
C GLY A 396 -19.74 1.46 -18.24
N PRO A 397 -20.41 0.40 -17.75
CA PRO A 397 -19.73 -0.63 -16.98
C PRO A 397 -18.51 -1.13 -17.74
N ARG A 398 -17.37 -1.09 -17.07
CA ARG A 398 -16.08 -1.27 -17.73
C ARG A 398 -15.96 -2.74 -18.13
N PRO A 399 -15.74 -3.06 -19.41
CA PRO A 399 -15.49 -4.44 -19.81
C PRO A 399 -14.15 -4.87 -19.24
N VAL A 400 -14.20 -5.87 -18.36
CA VAL A 400 -13.05 -6.51 -17.75
C VAL A 400 -12.73 -7.76 -18.55
N LYS A 401 -11.45 -7.92 -18.89
CA LYS A 401 -10.90 -9.15 -19.43
C LYS A 401 -9.81 -9.67 -18.53
N ARG A 402 -9.89 -10.95 -18.16
CA ARG A 402 -8.79 -11.66 -17.51
C ARG A 402 -7.70 -11.91 -18.54
N PHE A 403 -6.51 -11.38 -18.29
CA PHE A 403 -5.35 -11.53 -19.17
C PHE A 403 -4.54 -12.78 -18.84
N LEU A 404 -4.31 -13.04 -17.56
CA LEU A 404 -3.68 -14.28 -17.07
C LEU A 404 -4.15 -14.63 -15.66
N THR A 405 -3.87 -15.86 -15.23
CA THR A 405 -4.01 -16.34 -13.86
C THR A 405 -2.68 -16.87 -13.35
N VAL A 406 -2.42 -16.75 -12.06
CA VAL A 406 -1.26 -17.35 -11.38
C VAL A 406 -1.58 -18.72 -10.79
N PRO A 407 -0.58 -19.51 -10.33
CA PRO A 407 -0.81 -20.81 -9.69
C PRO A 407 -1.62 -20.73 -8.40
N VAL A 408 -2.11 -21.87 -7.92
CA VAL A 408 -2.85 -21.97 -6.65
C VAL A 408 -1.99 -21.47 -5.48
N GLY A 409 -2.63 -20.72 -4.59
CA GLY A 409 -2.02 -20.20 -3.36
C GLY A 409 -1.00 -19.10 -3.59
N ALA A 410 -0.87 -18.61 -4.83
CA ALA A 410 -0.09 -17.43 -5.17
C ALA A 410 -1.02 -16.23 -5.39
N GLU A 411 -0.57 -15.05 -4.99
CA GLU A 411 -1.10 -13.79 -5.50
C GLU A 411 -0.40 -13.43 -6.81
N CYS A 412 -0.97 -12.47 -7.54
CA CYS A 412 -0.27 -11.78 -8.62
C CYS A 412 0.06 -10.36 -8.15
N CYS A 413 1.30 -9.92 -8.35
CA CYS A 413 1.73 -8.59 -7.91
C CYS A 413 2.70 -7.94 -8.89
N GLY A 414 3.02 -6.66 -8.68
CA GLY A 414 4.00 -5.89 -9.44
C GLY A 414 3.81 -5.90 -10.96
N PRO A 415 2.62 -5.57 -11.49
CA PRO A 415 2.40 -5.51 -12.93
C PRO A 415 3.23 -4.37 -13.54
N LEU A 416 3.97 -4.68 -14.61
CA LEU A 416 4.78 -3.70 -15.31
C LEU A 416 4.74 -3.95 -16.82
N LEU A 417 4.35 -2.95 -17.60
CA LEU A 417 4.56 -2.95 -19.04
C LEU A 417 5.93 -2.37 -19.36
N ALA A 418 6.68 -3.08 -20.20
CA ALA A 418 7.88 -2.51 -20.82
C ALA A 418 7.51 -1.23 -21.60
N TRP A 419 8.46 -0.32 -21.75
CA TRP A 419 8.24 0.97 -22.44
C TRP A 419 7.67 0.83 -23.86
N ASP A 420 8.10 -0.20 -24.59
CA ASP A 420 7.61 -0.53 -25.94
C ASP A 420 6.28 -1.33 -25.95
N GLN A 421 5.79 -1.68 -24.76
CA GLN A 421 4.58 -2.48 -24.50
C GLN A 421 4.56 -3.86 -25.15
N LYS A 422 5.72 -4.38 -25.59
CA LYS A 422 5.84 -5.73 -26.17
C LYS A 422 6.07 -6.81 -25.14
N THR A 423 6.39 -6.42 -23.90
CA THR A 423 6.57 -7.33 -22.77
C THR A 423 5.76 -6.82 -21.58
N PHE A 424 4.97 -7.70 -20.99
CA PHE A 424 4.32 -7.49 -19.70
C PHE A 424 5.06 -8.32 -18.65
N PHE A 425 5.34 -7.77 -17.48
CA PHE A 425 5.94 -8.44 -16.33
C PHE A 425 4.95 -8.47 -15.17
N CYS A 426 5.01 -9.52 -14.36
CA CYS A 426 4.39 -9.54 -13.04
C CYS A 426 5.13 -10.53 -12.13
N GLY A 427 5.01 -10.32 -10.83
CA GLY A 427 5.37 -11.26 -9.78
C GLY A 427 4.30 -12.35 -9.61
N VAL A 428 4.77 -13.52 -9.23
CA VAL A 428 3.98 -14.65 -8.74
C VAL A 428 4.51 -14.93 -7.34
N GLN A 429 3.84 -14.43 -6.31
CA GLN A 429 4.34 -14.42 -4.92
C GLN A 429 3.75 -15.57 -4.11
N HIS A 430 4.48 -16.00 -3.08
CA HIS A 430 4.13 -17.01 -2.07
C HIS A 430 3.45 -18.27 -2.62
N VAL A 431 4.03 -18.85 -3.66
CA VAL A 431 3.38 -19.91 -4.43
C VAL A 431 3.01 -21.13 -3.59
N GLY A 432 1.73 -21.52 -3.63
CA GLY A 432 1.23 -22.66 -2.86
C GLY A 432 1.12 -22.42 -1.35
N ALA A 433 1.19 -21.17 -0.89
CA ALA A 433 1.01 -20.81 0.51
C ALA A 433 -0.41 -21.05 1.01
N GLU A 434 -1.41 -20.99 0.12
CA GLU A 434 -2.80 -21.25 0.47
C GLU A 434 -3.47 -22.29 -0.45
N SER A 435 -4.40 -23.07 0.12
CA SER A 435 -5.23 -23.98 -0.66
C SER A 435 -6.36 -23.24 -1.38
N THR A 436 -7.05 -23.93 -2.29
CA THR A 436 -8.28 -23.42 -2.93
C THR A 436 -9.45 -23.17 -1.96
N LYS A 437 -9.30 -23.54 -0.68
CA LYS A 437 -10.24 -23.29 0.40
C LYS A 437 -9.70 -22.30 1.44
N GLY A 438 -8.68 -21.50 1.10
CA GLY A 438 -8.10 -20.49 2.01
C GLY A 438 -7.35 -21.07 3.22
N GLN A 439 -6.94 -22.34 3.15
CA GLN A 439 -6.12 -22.94 4.21
C GLN A 439 -4.65 -22.64 3.97
N ASN A 440 -4.01 -21.99 4.93
CA ASN A 440 -2.58 -21.70 4.90
C ASN A 440 -1.76 -22.99 5.09
N PHE A 441 -0.71 -23.16 4.28
CA PHE A 441 0.30 -24.19 4.44
C PHE A 441 1.13 -23.92 5.70
N ARG A 442 1.24 -24.90 6.59
CA ARG A 442 1.97 -24.82 7.86
C ARG A 442 2.99 -25.96 8.02
N GLY A 443 3.55 -26.45 6.91
CA GLY A 443 4.55 -27.51 6.93
C GLY A 443 3.96 -28.92 6.95
N GLU A 444 2.74 -29.10 6.47
CA GLU A 444 2.07 -30.39 6.42
C GLU A 444 2.83 -31.39 5.51
N PRO A 445 2.76 -32.72 5.80
CA PRO A 445 3.52 -33.73 5.06
C PRO A 445 3.25 -33.80 3.55
N GLY A 446 2.09 -33.30 3.10
CA GLY A 446 1.73 -33.27 1.68
C GLY A 446 2.48 -32.21 0.86
N GLY A 447 3.24 -31.33 1.51
CA GLY A 447 3.90 -30.20 0.88
C GLY A 447 2.95 -29.04 0.53
N PRO A 448 3.49 -27.94 -0.02
CA PRO A 448 2.71 -26.79 -0.45
C PRO A 448 1.67 -27.13 -1.54
N TYR A 449 0.66 -26.28 -1.69
CA TYR A 449 -0.46 -26.53 -2.61
C TYR A 449 -0.14 -26.34 -4.10
N SER A 450 1.08 -25.92 -4.42
CA SER A 450 1.59 -25.74 -5.78
C SER A 450 3.08 -26.06 -5.84
N ASN A 451 3.54 -26.48 -7.02
CA ASN A 451 4.93 -26.83 -7.32
C ASN A 451 5.53 -25.99 -8.48
N PHE A 452 4.87 -24.88 -8.83
CA PHE A 452 5.37 -23.94 -9.83
C PHE A 452 6.69 -23.30 -9.37
N PRO A 453 7.65 -23.03 -10.29
CA PRO A 453 7.52 -23.15 -11.75
C PRO A 453 7.85 -24.51 -12.35
N ASN A 454 8.59 -25.38 -11.65
CA ASN A 454 9.30 -26.50 -12.29
C ASN A 454 8.92 -27.89 -11.76
N GLY A 455 7.85 -28.03 -10.98
CA GLY A 455 7.43 -29.31 -10.40
C GLY A 455 8.12 -29.70 -9.09
N GLY A 456 8.99 -28.83 -8.55
CA GLY A 456 9.69 -29.02 -7.28
C GLY A 456 9.10 -28.19 -6.13
N TRP A 457 9.91 -27.85 -5.14
CA TRP A 457 9.50 -26.90 -4.09
C TRP A 457 9.10 -25.56 -4.74
N PRO A 458 7.96 -24.95 -4.35
CA PRO A 458 7.48 -23.72 -4.96
C PRO A 458 8.48 -22.57 -4.81
N ARG A 459 8.49 -21.69 -5.82
CA ARG A 459 9.39 -20.53 -5.84
C ARG A 459 8.67 -19.32 -6.40
N ASP A 460 8.70 -18.24 -5.63
CA ASP A 460 8.31 -16.92 -6.09
C ASP A 460 9.13 -16.55 -7.32
N SER A 461 8.45 -16.01 -8.32
CA SER A 461 9.02 -15.81 -9.64
C SER A 461 8.50 -14.52 -10.26
N VAL A 462 9.40 -13.75 -10.88
CA VAL A 462 9.01 -12.74 -11.85
C VAL A 462 8.85 -13.41 -13.20
N ILE A 463 7.67 -13.30 -13.79
CA ILE A 463 7.39 -13.82 -15.14
C ILE A 463 7.32 -12.68 -16.14
N PHE A 464 7.49 -13.02 -17.41
CA PHE A 464 7.24 -12.09 -18.51
C PHE A 464 6.36 -12.75 -19.57
N VAL A 465 5.48 -11.95 -20.16
CA VAL A 465 4.54 -12.35 -21.21
C VAL A 465 4.84 -11.53 -22.46
N ARG A 466 4.95 -12.23 -23.60
CA ARG A 466 5.13 -11.65 -24.93
C ARG A 466 4.19 -12.31 -25.91
N ARG A 467 3.80 -11.57 -26.95
CA ARG A 467 3.12 -12.18 -28.09
C ARG A 467 4.12 -12.95 -28.95
N GLN A 468 3.67 -14.08 -29.50
CA GLN A 468 4.49 -14.90 -30.42
C GLN A 468 4.87 -14.15 -31.70
N ASP A 469 4.05 -13.19 -32.14
CA ASP A 469 4.29 -12.35 -33.31
C ASP A 469 5.14 -11.10 -33.02
N GLY A 470 5.59 -10.90 -31.77
CA GLY A 470 6.39 -9.73 -31.36
C GLY A 470 5.62 -8.41 -31.29
N GLY A 471 4.28 -8.44 -31.37
CA GLY A 471 3.42 -7.28 -31.25
C GLY A 471 3.29 -6.73 -29.82
N ILE A 472 2.52 -5.65 -29.69
CA ILE A 472 2.19 -5.02 -28.39
C ILE A 472 1.26 -5.95 -27.61
N VAL A 473 1.58 -6.20 -26.34
CA VAL A 473 0.78 -7.05 -25.46
C VAL A 473 -0.62 -6.47 -25.27
N GLY A 474 -1.64 -7.32 -25.36
CA GLY A 474 -3.05 -6.92 -25.23
C GLY A 474 -3.65 -6.19 -26.45
N THR A 475 -2.98 -6.18 -27.60
CA THR A 475 -3.55 -5.66 -28.88
C THR A 475 -4.18 -6.73 -29.76
#